data_AF-A0AAW2LK98-F1
#
_entry.id   AF-A0AAW2LK98-F1
#
_cell.length_a   1.000
_cell.length_b   1.000
_cell.length_c   1.000
_cell.angle_alpha   90.00
_cell.angle_beta   90.00
_cell.angle_gamma   90.00
#
_symmetry.space_group_name_H-M   'P 1'
#
loop_
_entity.id
_entity.type
_entity.pdbx_description
1 polymer ?
#
loop_
_entity_poly.entity_id
_entity_poly.type
_entity_poly.pdbx_seq_one_letter_code
_entity_poly.pdbx_strand_id
1 'polypeptide(L)' 'FLEEEVYVDQPPGYVVKPQEDKVLNLEMTLYGLKQAHHAWNSRIDHYFNTMLYQVST' A
#
# COMPACT_ATOMS: atom_id res chain seq x y z
N PHE A 1 3.09 -1.69 -7.45
CA PHE A 1 2.66 -2.94 -6.80
C PHE A 1 2.93 -2.79 -5.32
N LEU A 2 2.01 -3.17 -4.43
CA LEU A 2 2.33 -3.41 -3.03
C LEU A 2 3.47 -4.42 -3.00
N GLU A 3 4.56 -4.06 -2.34
CA GLU A 3 5.69 -4.97 -2.10
C GLU A 3 5.37 -5.92 -0.94
N GLU A 4 4.34 -5.62 -0.15
CA GLU A 4 3.97 -6.34 1.06
C GLU A 4 2.55 -6.95 0.95
N GLU A 5 2.40 -8.19 1.38
CA GLU A 5 1.10 -8.84 1.54
C GLU A 5 0.42 -8.36 2.83
N VAL A 6 -0.76 -7.77 2.70
CA VAL A 6 -1.52 -7.23 3.84
C VAL A 6 -2.69 -8.15 4.15
N TYR A 7 -2.73 -8.62 5.39
CA TYR A 7 -3.81 -9.41 5.94
C TYR A 7 -4.61 -8.58 6.94
N VAL A 8 -5.93 -8.74 6.93
CA VAL A 8 -6.86 -8.01 7.82
C VAL A 8 -7.84 -8.97 8.47
N ASP A 9 -8.14 -8.73 9.74
CA ASP A 9 -9.16 -9.51 10.45
C ASP A 9 -10.54 -9.34 9.81
N GLN A 10 -11.37 -10.38 9.94
CA GLN A 10 -12.73 -10.33 9.45
C GLN A 10 -13.54 -9.27 10.21
N PRO A 11 -14.21 -8.35 9.51
CA PRO A 11 -14.96 -7.30 10.19
C PRO A 11 -16.17 -7.87 10.96
N PRO A 12 -16.56 -7.23 12.07
CA PRO A 12 -17.74 -7.64 12.84
C PRO A 12 -18.98 -7.66 11.94
N GLY A 13 -19.68 -8.80 11.89
CA GLY A 13 -20.87 -8.99 11.04
C GLY A 13 -20.61 -9.61 9.67
N TYR A 14 -19.34 -9.78 9.26
CA TYR A 14 -18.94 -10.48 8.02
C TYR A 14 -18.13 -11.75 8.28
N VAL A 15 -18.08 -12.21 9.53
CA VAL A 15 -17.36 -13.41 9.92
C VAL A 15 -18.02 -14.65 9.29
N VAL A 16 -17.28 -15.38 8.46
CA VAL A 16 -17.77 -16.57 7.78
C VAL A 16 -17.58 -17.79 8.67
N LYS A 17 -18.66 -18.43 9.12
CA LYS A 17 -18.58 -19.69 9.86
C LYS A 17 -18.34 -20.87 8.92
N PRO A 18 -17.50 -21.87 9.28
CA PRO A 18 -16.74 -22.04 10.53
C PRO A 18 -15.31 -21.49 10.47
N GLN A 19 -15.06 -20.48 9.63
CA GLN A 19 -13.73 -19.95 9.31
C GLN A 19 -13.43 -18.69 10.11
N GLU A 20 -13.86 -18.64 11.37
CA GLU A 20 -13.78 -17.45 12.23
C GLU A 20 -12.32 -17.01 12.45
N ASP A 21 -11.38 -17.96 12.45
CA ASP A 21 -9.95 -17.73 12.67
C ASP A 21 -9.18 -17.28 11.42
N LYS A 22 -9.86 -17.16 10.26
CA LYS A 22 -9.20 -16.74 9.01
C LYS A 22 -9.11 -15.23 8.91
N VAL A 23 -8.07 -14.78 8.21
CA VAL A 23 -7.85 -13.39 7.83
C VAL A 23 -8.17 -13.18 6.36
N LEU A 24 -8.57 -11.96 5.99
CA LEU A 24 -8.78 -11.55 4.61
C LEU A 24 -7.45 -11.09 4.02
N ASN A 25 -7.10 -11.60 2.84
CA ASN A 25 -6.01 -11.04 2.05
C ASN A 25 -6.53 -9.81 1.30
N LEU A 26 -5.91 -8.66 1.51
CA LEU A 26 -6.31 -7.42 0.87
C LEU A 26 -5.78 -7.39 -0.56
N GLU A 27 -6.66 -7.64 -1.54
CA GLU A 27 -6.28 -7.54 -2.94
C GLU A 27 -5.87 -6.12 -3.34
N MET A 28 -4.74 -6.05 -4.04
CA MET A 28 -3.96 -4.85 -4.29
C MET A 28 -4.68 -3.77 -5.12
N THR A 29 -5.78 -4.09 -5.79
CA THR A 29 -6.47 -3.16 -6.71
C THR A 29 -7.06 -1.96 -5.97
N LEU A 30 -7.68 -2.17 -4.81
CA LEU A 30 -8.24 -1.11 -3.97
C LEU A 30 -7.16 -0.32 -3.23
N TYR A 31 -6.14 -1.00 -2.70
CA TYR A 31 -5.07 -0.36 -1.96
C TYR A 31 -4.11 0.43 -2.87
N GLY A 32 -3.77 -0.12 -4.03
CA GLY A 32 -2.96 0.56 -5.05
C GLY A 32 -3.60 1.87 -5.52
N LEU A 33 -4.94 1.91 -5.62
CA LEU A 33 -5.67 3.13 -5.93
C LEU A 33 -5.52 4.18 -4.81
N LYS A 34 -5.64 3.77 -3.54
CA LYS A 34 -5.46 4.67 -2.38
C LYS A 34 -4.01 5.16 -2.23
N GLN A 35 -3.04 4.31 -2.54
CA GLN A 35 -1.61 4.60 -2.48
C GLN A 35 -1.10 5.38 -3.69
N ALA A 36 -1.89 5.56 -4.74
CA ALA A 36 -1.47 6.28 -5.94
C ALA A 36 -0.88 7.65 -5.60
N HIS A 37 -1.53 8.40 -4.70
CA HIS A 37 -1.03 9.70 -4.29
C HIS A 37 0.32 9.64 -3.54
N HIS A 38 0.48 8.69 -2.62
CA HIS A 38 1.75 8.49 -1.91
C HIS A 38 2.87 8.05 -2.85
N ALA A 39 2.59 7.13 -3.78
CA ALA A 39 3.55 6.68 -4.78
C ALA A 39 4.01 7.83 -5.69
N TRP A 40 3.09 8.71 -6.09
CA TRP A 40 3.42 9.92 -6.83
C TRP A 40 4.27 10.88 -6.00
N ASN A 41 3.91 11.13 -4.75
CA ASN A 41 4.67 12.02 -3.87
C ASN A 41 6.10 11.50 -3.64
N SER A 42 6.26 10.22 -3.32
CA SER A 42 7.58 9.60 -3.15
C SER A 42 8.42 9.66 -4.42
N ARG A 43 7.80 9.51 -5.60
CA ARG A 43 8.51 9.63 -6.89
C ARG A 43 8.99 11.05 -7.15
N ILE A 44 8.17 12.05 -6.81
CA ILE A 44 8.51 13.47 -6.92
C ILE A 44 9.62 13.82 -5.93
N ASP A 45 9.48 13.40 -4.67
CA ASP A 45 10.50 13.60 -3.64
C ASP A 45 11.84 12.99 -4.06
N HIS A 46 11.83 11.76 -4.59
CA HIS A 46 13.03 11.12 -5.11
C HIS A 46 13.64 11.92 -6.27
N TYR A 47 12.83 12.33 -7.24
CA TYR A 47 13.29 13.14 -8.37
C TYR A 47 13.97 14.44 -7.92
N PHE A 48 13.34 15.19 -6.99
CA PHE A 48 13.92 16.43 -6.48
C PHE A 48 15.19 16.20 -5.67
N ASN A 49 15.22 15.18 -4.81
CA ASN A 49 16.44 14.85 -4.07
C ASN A 49 17.58 14.51 -5.04
N THR A 50 17.35 13.62 -6.00
CA THR A 50 18.39 13.23 -6.99
C THR A 50 18.90 14.42 -7.81
N MET A 51 18.02 15.32 -8.26
CA MET A 51 18.41 16.49 -9.06
C MET A 51 19.16 17.55 -8.22
N LEU A 52 18.77 17.76 -6.96
CA LEU A 52 19.44 18.71 -6.06
C LEU A 52 20.88 18.29 -5.71
N TYR A 53 21.12 16.98 -5.53
CA TYR A 53 22.49 16.47 -5.34
C TYR A 53 23.36 16.64 -6.58
N GLN A 54 22.81 16.51 -7.80
CA GLN A 54 23.56 16.70 -9.05
C GLN A 54 23.95 18.15 -9.31
N VAL A 55 23.14 19.14 -8.91
CA VAL A 55 23.47 20.57 -9.07
C VAL A 55 24.52 21.05 -8.07
N SER A 56 24.71 20.31 -6.98
CA SER A 56 25.64 20.63 -5.89
C SER A 56 27.03 20.02 -6.06
N THR A 57 27.31 19.33 -7.18
CA THR A 57 28.61 18.71 -7.52
C THR A 57 29.15 19.31 -8.81
#